data_AF-A0A7W9DQ77-F1
#
_entry.id   AF-A0A7W9DQ77-F1
#
_cell.length_a   1.000
_cell.length_b   1.000
_cell.length_c   1.000
_cell.angle_alpha   90.00
_cell.angle_beta   90.00
_cell.angle_gamma   90.00
#
_symmetry.space_group_name_H-M   'P 1'
#
loop_
_entity.id
_entity.type
_entity.pdbx_description
1 polymer ?
#
loop_
_entity_poly.entity_id
_entity_poly.type
_entity_poly.pdbx_seq_one_letter_code
_entity_poly.pdbx_strand_id
1 'polypeptide(L)'
;MAKKRKVGNLLALAVLSAVVQRPMHPYEMASVLRDRGKEQDMDIKWGSLYTVVRNMERHGLIAAVETRKEGGRPERTTYRITDAGRAEYVDWVRELLAEPEREHPRFVAGLSVCAVLGPDEVARLLRQRLDVLEPQIAAEREALSRHTREVPRVFLIEQEYDLAVREAEVSWIRAFLDELTTGSFPDIDRWRVWHAAGEPPPDLIEIAERAGKTP
;
A
#
# COMPACT_ATOMS: atom_id res chain seq x y z
N MET A 1 14.49 -11.93 -11.80
CA MET A 1 13.28 -12.66 -11.38
C MET A 1 13.38 -12.86 -9.89
N ALA A 2 12.49 -12.23 -9.13
CA ALA A 2 12.44 -12.34 -7.68
C ALA A 2 12.52 -13.81 -7.24
N LYS A 3 13.40 -14.11 -6.29
CA LYS A 3 13.56 -15.47 -5.76
C LYS A 3 12.25 -15.85 -5.07
N LYS A 4 11.58 -16.92 -5.54
CA LYS A 4 10.31 -17.36 -4.95
C LYS A 4 10.50 -17.72 -3.47
N ARG A 5 10.05 -16.83 -2.58
CA ARG A 5 10.14 -16.99 -1.13
C ARG A 5 9.31 -18.16 -0.64
N LYS A 6 9.80 -18.87 0.38
CA LYS A 6 9.07 -19.99 1.02
C LYS A 6 7.81 -19.52 1.75
N VAL A 7 7.85 -18.30 2.30
CA VAL A 7 6.70 -17.59 2.88
C VAL A 7 6.76 -16.15 2.38
N GLY A 8 6.02 -15.84 1.31
CA GLY A 8 6.16 -14.59 0.56
C GLY A 8 5.09 -13.52 0.80
N ASN A 9 4.32 -13.60 1.90
CA ASN A 9 3.34 -12.54 2.22
C ASN A 9 3.96 -11.49 3.17
N LEU A 10 3.57 -10.22 3.04
CA LEU A 10 4.12 -9.12 3.84
C LEU A 10 3.91 -9.28 5.36
N LEU A 11 2.89 -10.04 5.79
CA LEU A 11 2.74 -10.36 7.21
C LEU A 11 3.92 -11.19 7.74
N ALA A 12 4.55 -12.04 6.93
CA ALA A 12 5.78 -12.74 7.33
C ALA A 12 6.95 -11.78 7.52
N LEU A 13 7.10 -10.79 6.64
CA LEU A 13 8.09 -9.73 6.78
C LEU A 13 7.86 -8.90 8.05
N ALA A 14 6.60 -8.54 8.31
CA ALA A 14 6.18 -7.86 9.53
C ALA A 14 6.55 -8.68 10.78
N VAL A 15 6.26 -10.00 10.79
CA VAL A 15 6.65 -10.89 11.89
C VAL A 15 8.16 -10.88 12.11
N LEU A 16 8.97 -11.01 11.05
CA LEU A 16 10.45 -10.94 11.16
C LEU A 16 10.90 -9.62 11.80
N SER A 17 10.32 -8.48 11.39
CA SER A 17 10.62 -7.16 11.95
C SER A 17 10.29 -7.02 13.46
N ALA A 18 9.35 -7.82 13.96
CA ALA A 18 9.01 -7.88 15.38
C ALA A 18 9.96 -8.80 16.15
N VAL A 19 10.13 -10.04 15.69
CA VAL A 19 10.90 -11.08 16.42
C VAL A 19 12.41 -10.91 16.34
N VAL A 20 12.90 -10.05 15.44
CA VAL A 20 14.34 -9.70 15.37
C VAL A 20 14.83 -8.99 16.64
N GLN A 21 13.90 -8.33 17.36
CA GLN A 21 14.19 -7.54 18.56
C GLN A 21 14.24 -8.41 19.81
N ARG A 22 13.28 -9.32 19.96
CA ARG A 22 13.21 -10.28 21.07
C ARG A 22 12.27 -11.45 20.73
N PRO A 23 12.34 -12.58 21.45
CA PRO A 23 11.32 -13.60 21.38
C PRO A 23 9.93 -13.06 21.74
N MET A 24 8.91 -13.45 20.99
CA MET A 24 7.53 -13.00 21.18
C MET A 24 6.55 -14.15 20.95
N HIS A 25 5.44 -14.16 21.69
CA HIS A 25 4.27 -14.96 21.34
C HIS A 25 3.51 -14.29 20.17
N PRO A 26 2.80 -15.01 19.29
CA PRO A 26 2.07 -14.42 18.15
C PRO A 26 1.14 -13.26 18.53
N TYR A 27 0.40 -13.37 19.65
CA TYR A 27 -0.40 -12.26 20.16
C TYR A 27 0.42 -10.99 20.48
N GLU A 28 1.62 -11.14 21.06
CA GLU A 28 2.51 -10.00 21.33
C GLU A 28 3.04 -9.41 20.03
N MET A 29 3.38 -10.25 19.04
CA MET A 29 3.75 -9.78 17.70
C MET A 29 2.64 -8.92 17.10
N ALA A 30 1.38 -9.38 17.19
CA ALA A 30 0.23 -8.63 16.69
C ALA A 30 0.09 -7.26 17.38
N SER A 31 0.23 -7.22 18.71
CA SER A 31 0.17 -5.97 19.47
C SER A 31 1.27 -5.01 19.02
N VAL A 32 2.53 -5.45 19.02
CA VAL A 32 3.68 -4.62 18.65
C VAL A 32 3.56 -4.08 17.23
N LEU A 33 3.06 -4.90 16.29
CA LEU A 33 2.91 -4.48 14.90
C LEU A 33 1.79 -3.45 14.71
N ARG A 34 0.67 -3.59 15.44
CA ARG A 34 -0.43 -2.60 15.44
C ARG A 34 -0.02 -1.29 16.10
N ASP A 35 0.69 -1.37 17.22
CA ASP A 35 1.17 -0.18 17.94
C ASP A 35 2.15 0.65 17.07
N ARG A 36 2.81 -0.01 16.11
CA ARG A 36 3.69 0.62 15.11
C ARG A 36 2.98 1.01 13.82
N GLY A 37 1.67 0.77 13.71
CA GLY A 37 0.88 1.05 12.51
C GLY A 37 1.34 0.29 11.28
N LYS A 38 1.94 -0.91 11.40
CA LYS A 38 2.50 -1.62 10.24
C LYS A 38 1.46 -2.04 9.20
N GLU A 39 0.18 -2.07 9.57
CA GLU A 39 -0.94 -2.23 8.66
C GLU A 39 -1.20 -1.04 7.72
N GLN A 40 -0.58 0.12 7.98
CA GLN A 40 -0.63 1.28 7.10
C GLN A 40 0.26 1.05 5.86
N ASP A 41 1.45 0.46 6.08
CA ASP A 41 2.46 0.26 5.03
C ASP A 41 2.42 -1.15 4.41
N MET A 42 1.71 -2.10 5.04
CA MET A 42 1.69 -3.51 4.63
C MET A 42 0.26 -4.07 4.65
N ASP A 43 -0.15 -4.79 3.60
CA ASP A 43 -1.42 -5.52 3.57
C ASP A 43 -1.41 -6.70 4.56
N ILE A 44 -1.70 -6.40 5.83
CA ILE A 44 -1.67 -7.37 6.92
C ILE A 44 -3.06 -7.97 7.14
N LYS A 45 -3.17 -9.27 6.84
CA LYS A 45 -4.35 -10.08 7.16
C LYS A 45 -4.18 -10.76 8.53
N TRP A 46 -4.55 -10.06 9.61
CA TRP A 46 -4.36 -10.53 10.99
C TRP A 46 -4.91 -11.94 11.27
N GLY A 47 -6.03 -12.32 10.64
CA GLY A 47 -6.62 -13.66 10.78
C GLY A 47 -5.69 -14.80 10.32
N SER A 48 -4.67 -14.49 9.52
CA SER A 48 -3.68 -15.46 9.03
C SER A 48 -2.42 -15.59 9.91
N LEU A 49 -2.25 -14.74 10.94
CA LEU A 49 -1.01 -14.63 11.71
C LEU A 49 -0.50 -15.96 12.24
N TYR A 50 -1.34 -16.72 12.95
CA TYR A 50 -0.93 -18.01 13.50
C TYR A 50 -0.52 -19.01 12.42
N THR A 51 -1.21 -18.99 11.26
CA THR A 51 -0.85 -19.84 10.12
C THR A 51 0.48 -19.41 9.50
N VAL A 52 0.72 -18.11 9.39
CA VAL A 52 2.01 -17.57 8.91
C VAL A 52 3.14 -17.94 9.84
N VAL A 53 2.98 -17.75 11.16
CA VAL A 53 3.97 -18.15 12.18
C VAL A 53 4.32 -19.64 12.07
N ARG A 54 3.31 -20.52 12.03
CA ARG A 54 3.56 -21.97 11.85
C ARG A 54 4.32 -22.29 10.56
N ASN A 55 3.99 -21.60 9.46
CA ASN A 55 4.70 -21.78 8.19
C ASN A 55 6.15 -21.28 8.26
N MET A 56 6.40 -20.14 8.93
CA MET A 56 7.74 -19.60 9.14
C MET A 56 8.60 -20.52 10.00
N GLU A 57 8.03 -21.12 11.05
CA GLU A 57 8.70 -22.12 11.88
C GLU A 57 9.04 -23.37 11.07
N ARG A 58 8.07 -23.92 10.34
CA ARG A 58 8.28 -25.09 9.46
C ARG A 58 9.41 -24.88 8.45
N HIS A 59 9.57 -23.64 7.96
CA HIS A 59 10.63 -23.27 7.01
C HIS A 59 11.90 -22.75 7.70
N GLY A 60 12.00 -22.84 9.03
CA GLY A 60 13.19 -22.52 9.79
C GLY A 60 13.53 -21.03 9.85
N LEU A 61 12.60 -20.13 9.56
CA LEU A 61 12.80 -18.67 9.67
C LEU A 61 12.69 -18.18 11.13
N ILE A 62 11.90 -18.89 11.92
CA ILE A 62 11.74 -18.71 13.36
C ILE A 62 11.78 -20.06 14.05
N ALA A 63 12.05 -20.08 15.34
CA ALA A 63 12.04 -21.30 16.15
C ALA A 63 11.30 -21.05 17.46
N ALA A 64 10.50 -22.04 17.89
CA ALA A 64 9.90 -22.03 19.22
C ALA A 64 10.98 -21.96 20.31
N VAL A 65 10.72 -21.12 21.31
CA VAL A 65 11.46 -21.04 22.57
C VAL A 65 10.45 -21.35 23.67
N GLU A 66 10.67 -22.46 24.37
CA GLU A 66 9.84 -22.82 25.52
C GLU A 66 10.12 -21.85 26.68
N THR A 67 9.08 -21.16 27.12
CA THR A 67 9.12 -20.33 28.32
C THR A 67 8.68 -21.19 29.50
N ARG A 68 9.60 -21.49 30.44
CA ARG A 68 9.27 -22.22 31.68
C ARG A 68 8.17 -21.47 32.47
N LYS A 69 7.17 -22.22 32.95
CA LYS A 69 6.03 -21.74 33.76
C LYS A 69 6.48 -21.07 35.06
N GLU A 70 6.01 -19.85 35.31
CA GLU A 70 5.64 -19.39 36.66
C GLU A 70 4.11 -19.35 36.74
N GLY A 71 3.53 -20.27 37.53
CA GLY A 71 2.13 -20.20 37.98
C GLY A 71 1.03 -20.49 36.94
N GLY A 72 0.53 -21.73 36.91
CA GLY A 72 -0.87 -22.12 36.59
C GLY A 72 -1.52 -21.72 35.25
N ARG A 73 -0.89 -20.91 34.40
CA ARG A 73 -1.43 -20.45 33.11
C ARG A 73 -1.04 -21.41 31.95
N PRO A 74 -1.83 -21.46 30.86
CA PRO A 74 -1.51 -22.28 29.70
C PRO A 74 -0.15 -21.92 29.10
N GLU A 75 0.55 -22.92 28.58
CA GLU A 75 1.87 -22.76 27.95
C GLU A 75 1.78 -21.78 26.78
N ARG A 76 2.64 -20.76 26.81
CA ARG A 76 2.70 -19.72 25.80
C ARG A 76 4.01 -19.85 25.03
N THR A 77 3.97 -20.54 23.89
CA THR A 77 5.13 -20.70 23.00
C THR A 77 5.54 -19.35 22.43
N THR A 78 6.74 -18.90 22.78
CA THR A 78 7.34 -17.74 22.13
C THR A 78 8.19 -18.19 20.96
N TYR A 79 8.42 -17.32 20.00
CA TYR A 79 9.25 -17.60 18.84
C TYR A 79 10.38 -16.60 18.76
N ARG A 80 11.58 -17.10 18.45
CA ARG A 80 12.79 -16.30 18.16
C ARG A 80 13.15 -16.43 16.70
N ILE A 81 13.65 -15.35 16.10
CA ILE A 81 14.23 -15.39 14.75
C ILE A 81 15.46 -16.31 14.69
N THR A 82 15.63 -17.06 13.61
CA THR A 82 16.84 -17.85 13.33
C THR A 82 17.84 -17.04 12.50
N ASP A 83 19.04 -17.57 12.27
CA ASP A 83 20.01 -16.94 11.36
C ASP A 83 19.48 -16.89 9.92
N ALA A 84 18.79 -17.96 9.47
CA ALA A 84 18.11 -17.98 8.18
C ALA A 84 17.00 -16.91 8.11
N GLY A 85 16.23 -16.73 9.19
CA GLY A 85 15.22 -15.67 9.28
C GLY A 85 15.82 -14.26 9.24
N ARG A 86 16.98 -14.04 9.88
CA ARG A 86 17.69 -12.75 9.82
C ARG A 86 18.20 -12.44 8.41
N ALA A 87 18.79 -13.43 7.74
CA ALA A 87 19.23 -13.28 6.36
C ALA A 87 18.04 -12.96 5.43
N GLU A 88 16.96 -13.74 5.55
CA GLU A 88 15.73 -13.51 4.77
C GLU A 88 15.14 -12.12 5.03
N TYR A 89 15.12 -11.66 6.29
CA TYR A 89 14.61 -10.33 6.62
C TYR A 89 15.37 -9.21 5.88
N VAL A 90 16.70 -9.25 5.93
CA VAL A 90 17.55 -8.23 5.30
C VAL A 90 17.48 -8.32 3.77
N ASP A 91 17.53 -9.53 3.21
CA ASP A 91 17.46 -9.74 1.77
C ASP A 91 16.10 -9.30 1.21
N TRP A 92 15.01 -9.51 1.96
CA TRP A 92 13.69 -9.05 1.54
C TRP A 92 13.56 -7.53 1.57
N VAL A 93 14.07 -6.85 2.61
CA VAL A 93 14.10 -5.37 2.63
C VAL A 93 14.92 -4.83 1.46
N ARG A 94 16.06 -5.43 1.13
CA ARG A 94 16.86 -5.04 -0.04
C ARG A 94 16.09 -5.18 -1.34
N GLU A 95 15.40 -6.31 -1.53
CA GLU A 95 14.61 -6.56 -2.74
C GLU A 95 13.49 -5.53 -2.89
N LEU A 96 12.68 -5.29 -1.84
CA LEU A 96 11.58 -4.33 -1.90
C LEU A 96 12.04 -2.90 -2.20
N LEU A 97 13.26 -2.53 -1.79
CA LEU A 97 13.82 -1.20 -2.07
C LEU A 97 14.47 -1.11 -3.46
N ALA A 98 14.97 -2.22 -4.01
CA ALA A 98 15.77 -2.23 -5.24
C ALA A 98 14.96 -2.62 -6.49
N GLU A 99 13.94 -3.47 -6.33
CA GLU A 99 13.14 -4.01 -7.43
C GLU A 99 11.79 -3.29 -7.46
N PRO A 100 11.57 -2.35 -8.41
CA PRO A 100 10.29 -1.67 -8.52
C PRO A 100 9.21 -2.64 -8.98
N GLU A 101 8.15 -2.76 -8.18
CA GLU A 101 6.93 -3.45 -8.55
C GLU A 101 5.85 -2.44 -8.93
N ARG A 102 5.03 -2.78 -9.93
CA ARG A 102 3.92 -1.90 -10.32
C ARG A 102 2.80 -2.03 -9.30
N GLU A 103 2.58 -0.97 -8.55
CA GLU A 103 1.40 -0.85 -7.70
C GLU A 103 0.15 -0.57 -8.55
N HIS A 104 -1.00 -1.06 -8.08
CA HIS A 104 -2.30 -0.84 -8.73
C HIS A 104 -3.25 -0.07 -7.80
N PRO A 105 -3.07 1.25 -7.63
CA PRO A 105 -3.97 2.05 -6.81
C PRO A 105 -5.40 2.01 -7.34
N ARG A 106 -6.39 1.93 -6.43
CA ARG A 106 -7.82 1.92 -6.81
C ARG A 106 -8.24 3.18 -7.57
N PHE A 107 -7.62 4.31 -7.27
CA PHE A 107 -7.88 5.56 -8.00
C PHE A 107 -7.50 5.45 -9.48
N VAL A 108 -6.35 4.86 -9.79
CA VAL A 108 -5.92 4.59 -11.18
C VAL A 108 -6.89 3.64 -11.88
N ALA A 109 -7.42 2.63 -11.18
CA ALA A 109 -8.47 1.78 -11.73
C ALA A 109 -9.73 2.59 -12.10
N GLY A 110 -10.16 3.50 -11.23
CA GLY A 110 -11.25 4.45 -11.51
C GLY A 110 -10.98 5.33 -12.74
N LEU A 111 -9.77 5.88 -12.86
CA LEU A 111 -9.35 6.65 -14.05
C LEU A 111 -9.37 5.80 -15.32
N SER A 112 -8.94 4.53 -15.25
CA SER A 112 -8.87 3.66 -16.42
C SER A 112 -10.23 3.34 -17.05
N VAL A 113 -11.31 3.51 -16.28
CA VAL A 113 -12.70 3.25 -16.73
C VAL A 113 -13.60 4.47 -16.59
N CYS A 114 -13.04 5.68 -16.39
CA CYS A 114 -13.83 6.88 -16.07
C CYS A 114 -14.70 7.37 -17.23
N ALA A 115 -14.42 6.94 -18.47
CA ALA A 115 -15.18 7.31 -19.67
C ALA A 115 -16.65 6.87 -19.64
N VAL A 116 -17.03 5.99 -18.71
CA VAL A 116 -18.44 5.68 -18.42
C VAL A 116 -19.21 6.88 -17.87
N LEU A 117 -18.50 7.89 -17.36
CA LEU A 117 -19.05 9.15 -16.86
C LEU A 117 -18.78 10.29 -17.86
N GLY A 118 -19.60 11.33 -17.81
CA GLY A 118 -19.35 12.56 -18.54
C GLY A 118 -18.24 13.40 -17.88
N PRO A 119 -17.52 14.25 -18.63
CA PRO A 119 -16.40 15.04 -18.11
C PRO A 119 -16.78 15.95 -16.95
N ASP A 120 -18.00 16.50 -16.96
CA ASP A 120 -18.48 17.40 -15.91
C ASP A 120 -18.75 16.63 -14.60
N GLU A 121 -19.18 15.37 -14.68
CA GLU A 121 -19.32 14.50 -13.52
C GLU A 121 -17.94 14.07 -12.98
N VAL A 122 -17.01 13.70 -13.87
CA VAL A 122 -15.62 13.42 -13.47
C VAL A 122 -15.02 14.62 -12.74
N ALA A 123 -15.16 15.83 -13.28
CA ALA A 123 -14.70 17.06 -12.64
C ALA A 123 -15.32 17.26 -11.25
N ARG A 124 -16.62 17.00 -11.08
CA ARG A 124 -17.30 17.06 -9.78
C ARG A 124 -16.73 16.05 -8.78
N LEU A 125 -16.51 14.80 -9.18
CA LEU A 125 -15.96 13.75 -8.32
C LEU A 125 -14.50 14.03 -7.94
N LEU A 126 -13.69 14.57 -8.85
CA LEU A 126 -12.32 14.97 -8.58
C LEU A 126 -12.25 16.13 -7.59
N ARG A 127 -13.16 17.12 -7.68
CA ARG A 127 -13.28 18.17 -6.65
C ARG A 127 -13.60 17.60 -5.28
N GLN A 128 -14.58 16.69 -5.18
CA GLN A 128 -14.91 16.02 -3.92
C GLN A 128 -13.72 15.26 -3.33
N ARG A 129 -12.89 14.65 -4.19
CA ARG A 129 -11.64 14.00 -3.75
C ARG A 129 -10.64 15.02 -3.22
N LEU A 130 -10.44 16.16 -3.89
CA LEU A 130 -9.56 17.24 -3.43
C LEU A 130 -9.99 17.80 -2.07
N ASP A 131 -11.30 18.04 -1.88
CA ASP A 131 -11.86 18.57 -0.63
C ASP A 131 -11.53 17.68 0.59
N VAL A 132 -11.30 16.38 0.36
CA VAL A 132 -10.88 15.42 1.39
C VAL A 132 -9.35 15.36 1.53
N LEU A 133 -8.62 15.28 0.41
CA LEU A 133 -7.18 15.06 0.42
C LEU A 133 -6.38 16.27 0.90
N GLU A 134 -6.77 17.47 0.50
CA GLU A 134 -6.04 18.70 0.82
C GLU A 134 -5.91 18.95 2.33
N PRO A 135 -6.97 18.89 3.16
CA PRO A 135 -6.83 19.04 4.60
C PRO A 135 -6.05 17.88 5.25
N GLN A 136 -6.15 16.66 4.72
CA GLN A 136 -5.37 15.52 5.21
C GLN A 136 -3.87 15.72 5.00
N ILE A 137 -3.47 16.11 3.78
CA ILE A 137 -2.08 16.42 3.43
C ILE A 137 -1.55 17.58 4.29
N ALA A 138 -2.34 18.62 4.51
CA ALA A 138 -1.95 19.74 5.36
C ALA A 138 -1.66 19.29 6.81
N ALA A 139 -2.55 18.46 7.37
CA ALA A 139 -2.38 17.91 8.72
C ALA A 139 -1.18 16.97 8.82
N GLU A 140 -0.96 16.11 7.82
CA GLU A 140 0.17 15.19 7.75
C GLU A 140 1.49 15.95 7.65
N ARG A 141 1.56 16.99 6.81
CA ARG A 141 2.74 17.87 6.69
C ARG A 141 3.07 18.53 8.03
N GLU A 142 2.07 19.06 8.72
CA GLU A 142 2.28 19.67 10.05
C GLU A 142 2.76 18.62 11.06
N ALA A 143 2.13 17.44 11.09
CA ALA A 143 2.54 16.35 11.97
C ALA A 143 4.00 15.95 11.71
N LEU A 144 4.39 15.70 10.46
CA LEU A 144 5.74 15.31 10.09
C LEU A 144 6.78 16.36 10.50
N SER A 145 6.46 17.65 10.31
CA SER A 145 7.32 18.76 10.71
C SER A 145 7.58 18.82 12.24
N ARG A 146 6.60 18.39 13.04
CA ARG A 146 6.73 18.29 14.51
C ARG A 146 7.57 17.08 14.90
N HIS A 147 7.28 15.90 14.35
CA HIS A 147 7.99 14.66 14.69
C HIS A 147 9.47 14.67 14.33
N THR A 148 9.86 15.39 13.26
CA THR A 148 11.27 15.53 12.85
C THR A 148 12.17 16.13 13.95
N ARG A 149 11.60 16.79 14.96
CA ARG A 149 12.34 17.35 16.10
C ARG A 149 12.57 16.35 17.24
N GLU A 150 11.80 15.27 17.29
CA GLU A 150 11.74 14.34 18.42
C GLU A 150 12.20 12.92 18.02
N VAL A 151 12.02 12.55 16.76
CA VAL A 151 12.28 11.22 16.24
C VAL A 151 13.33 11.29 15.12
N PRO A 152 14.36 10.42 15.12
CA PRO A 152 15.30 10.35 14.01
C PRO A 152 14.59 10.11 12.68
N ARG A 153 14.96 10.87 11.65
CA ARG A 153 14.34 10.85 10.31
C ARG A 153 14.18 9.45 9.70
N VAL A 154 15.09 8.52 9.99
CA VAL A 154 15.02 7.13 9.48
C VAL A 154 13.74 6.40 9.89
N PHE A 155 13.06 6.84 10.95
CA PHE A 155 11.76 6.29 11.39
C PHE A 155 10.55 7.06 10.87
N LEU A 156 10.77 8.04 9.99
CA LEU A 156 9.75 8.89 9.37
C LEU A 156 9.77 8.78 7.83
N ILE A 157 10.65 7.94 7.27
CA ILE A 157 10.89 7.87 5.81
C ILE A 157 9.65 7.38 5.05
N GLU A 158 8.88 6.47 5.65
CA GLU A 158 7.62 5.98 5.09
C GLU A 158 6.58 7.11 5.01
N GLN A 159 6.49 7.93 6.07
CA GLN A 159 5.57 9.06 6.12
C GLN A 159 5.98 10.19 5.15
N GLU A 160 7.28 10.43 5.00
CA GLU A 160 7.83 11.35 4.00
C GLU A 160 7.46 10.91 2.58
N TYR A 161 7.63 9.63 2.27
CA TYR A 161 7.30 9.06 0.96
C TYR A 161 5.80 9.15 0.66
N ASP A 162 4.95 8.71 1.60
CA ASP A 162 3.49 8.75 1.44
C ASP A 162 2.97 10.17 1.21
N LEU A 163 3.50 11.14 1.96
CA LEU A 163 3.15 12.55 1.79
C LEU A 163 3.53 13.04 0.38
N ALA A 164 4.74 12.73 -0.08
CA ALA A 164 5.22 13.12 -1.41
C ALA A 164 4.35 12.53 -2.53
N VAL A 165 3.94 11.26 -2.42
CA VAL A 165 3.06 10.60 -3.39
C VAL A 165 1.67 11.26 -3.42
N ARG A 166 1.09 11.56 -2.26
CA ARG A 166 -0.23 12.22 -2.16
C ARG A 166 -0.20 13.66 -2.67
N GLU A 167 0.87 14.41 -2.40
CA GLU A 167 1.07 15.74 -2.94
C GLU A 167 1.16 15.72 -4.48
N ALA A 168 1.88 14.74 -5.03
CA ALA A 168 1.94 14.53 -6.48
C ALA A 168 0.56 14.17 -7.06
N GLU A 169 -0.21 13.30 -6.40
CA GLU A 169 -1.58 12.96 -6.82
C GLU A 169 -2.48 14.20 -6.84
N VAL A 170 -2.50 14.99 -5.76
CA VAL A 170 -3.30 16.22 -5.69
C VAL A 170 -2.87 17.23 -6.75
N SER A 171 -1.56 17.38 -6.97
CA SER A 171 -1.06 18.27 -8.02
C SER A 171 -1.54 17.84 -9.40
N TRP A 172 -1.53 16.54 -9.68
CA TRP A 172 -2.03 15.99 -10.94
C TRP A 172 -3.54 16.18 -11.08
N ILE A 173 -4.31 15.87 -10.03
CA ILE A 173 -5.77 16.02 -10.04
C ILE A 173 -6.16 17.48 -10.30
N ARG A 174 -5.47 18.45 -9.70
CA ARG A 174 -5.73 19.88 -9.93
C ARG A 174 -5.51 20.26 -11.40
N ALA A 175 -4.40 19.82 -12.00
CA ALA A 175 -4.12 20.09 -13.41
C ALA A 175 -5.17 19.45 -14.33
N PHE A 176 -5.51 18.18 -14.09
CA PHE A 176 -6.52 17.49 -14.89
C PHE A 176 -7.91 18.13 -14.73
N LEU A 177 -8.29 18.51 -13.50
CA LEU A 177 -9.53 19.24 -13.24
C LEU A 177 -9.56 20.59 -13.96
N ASP A 178 -8.45 21.32 -13.99
CA ASP A 178 -8.34 22.58 -14.73
C ASP A 178 -8.63 22.35 -16.22
N GLU A 179 -8.04 21.32 -16.83
CA GLU A 179 -8.29 20.96 -18.23
C GLU A 179 -9.78 20.65 -18.50
N LEU A 180 -10.43 19.91 -17.61
CA LEU A 180 -11.85 19.56 -17.75
C LEU A 180 -12.77 20.78 -17.62
N THR A 181 -12.40 21.72 -16.76
CA THR A 181 -13.27 22.85 -16.39
C THR A 181 -13.09 24.06 -17.28
N THR A 182 -11.88 24.27 -17.78
CA THR A 182 -11.58 25.29 -18.81
C THR A 182 -11.92 24.81 -20.22
N GLY A 183 -12.09 23.49 -20.40
CA GLY A 183 -12.34 22.87 -21.69
C GLY A 183 -11.09 22.72 -22.56
N SER A 184 -9.89 22.86 -21.98
CA SER A 184 -8.63 22.64 -22.70
C SER A 184 -8.28 21.16 -22.89
N PHE A 185 -9.00 20.24 -22.22
CA PHE A 185 -8.86 18.82 -22.46
C PHE A 185 -9.20 18.49 -23.92
N PRO A 186 -8.31 17.79 -24.66
CA PRO A 186 -8.56 17.43 -26.05
C PRO A 186 -9.86 16.65 -26.23
N ASP A 187 -10.64 17.02 -27.25
CA ASP A 187 -11.91 16.35 -27.60
C ASP A 187 -12.97 16.32 -26.48
N ILE A 188 -12.92 17.23 -25.50
CA ILE A 188 -13.85 17.24 -24.36
C ILE A 188 -15.33 17.37 -24.77
N ASP A 189 -15.64 18.16 -25.80
CA ASP A 189 -17.00 18.31 -26.30
C ASP A 189 -17.49 17.01 -26.97
N ARG A 190 -16.57 16.29 -27.61
CA ARG A 190 -16.83 14.99 -28.19
C ARG A 190 -17.20 13.99 -27.08
N TRP A 191 -16.44 13.98 -25.99
CA TRP A 191 -16.75 13.17 -24.81
C TRP A 191 -18.11 13.52 -24.18
N ARG A 192 -18.44 14.82 -24.05
CA ARG A 192 -19.77 15.24 -23.57
C ARG A 192 -20.91 14.67 -24.43
N VAL A 193 -20.79 14.81 -25.75
CA VAL A 193 -21.80 14.33 -26.70
C VAL A 193 -21.98 12.82 -26.60
N TRP A 194 -20.89 12.05 -26.48
CA TRP A 194 -20.97 10.59 -26.37
C TRP A 194 -21.68 10.12 -25.12
N HIS A 195 -21.31 10.70 -23.98
CA HIS A 195 -21.95 10.35 -22.72
C HIS A 195 -23.45 10.72 -22.74
N ALA A 196 -23.82 11.85 -23.34
CA ALA A 196 -25.21 12.25 -23.48
C ALA A 196 -26.01 11.35 -24.45
N ALA A 197 -25.38 10.85 -25.51
CA ALA A 197 -25.99 9.98 -26.50
C ALA A 197 -26.11 8.51 -26.04
N GLY A 198 -25.31 8.08 -25.06
CA GLY A 198 -25.30 6.70 -24.56
C GLY A 198 -24.62 5.68 -25.50
N GLU A 199 -23.97 6.15 -26.57
CA GLU A 199 -23.24 5.32 -27.52
C GLU A 199 -21.75 5.70 -27.53
N PRO A 200 -20.83 4.74 -27.36
CA PRO A 200 -19.42 5.00 -27.58
C PRO A 200 -19.19 5.32 -29.07
N PRO A 201 -18.27 6.23 -29.39
CA PRO A 201 -18.00 6.60 -30.76
C PRO A 201 -17.38 5.43 -31.56
N PRO A 202 -17.62 5.36 -32.87
CA PRO A 202 -17.12 4.26 -33.71
C PRO A 202 -15.60 4.08 -33.66
N ASP A 203 -14.83 5.17 -33.52
CA ASP A 203 -13.37 5.14 -33.45
C ASP A 203 -12.83 4.67 -32.10
N LEU A 204 -13.53 4.89 -30.98
CA LEU A 204 -13.12 4.29 -29.69
C LEU A 204 -13.39 2.79 -29.67
N ILE A 205 -14.42 2.31 -30.35
CA ILE A 205 -14.62 0.86 -30.56
C ILE A 205 -13.44 0.31 -31.36
N GLU A 206 -13.07 0.96 -32.47
CA GLU A 206 -11.89 0.55 -33.26
C GLU A 206 -10.56 0.65 -32.49
N ILE A 207 -10.36 1.68 -31.67
CA ILE A 207 -9.17 1.86 -30.83
C ILE A 207 -9.13 0.82 -29.72
N ALA A 208 -10.25 0.52 -29.07
CA ALA A 208 -10.36 -0.55 -28.06
C ALA A 208 -10.11 -1.93 -28.69
N GLU A 209 -10.63 -2.18 -29.89
CA GLU A 209 -10.39 -3.41 -30.66
C GLU A 209 -8.93 -3.54 -31.14
N ARG A 210 -8.23 -2.42 -31.39
CA ARG A 210 -6.78 -2.41 -31.70
C ARG A 210 -5.93 -2.53 -30.44
N ALA A 211 -6.29 -1.88 -29.34
CA ALA A 211 -5.57 -1.94 -28.08
C ALA A 211 -5.62 -3.36 -27.45
N GLY A 212 -6.73 -4.08 -27.60
CA GLY A 212 -6.84 -5.49 -27.20
C GLY A 212 -6.06 -6.49 -28.06
N LYS A 213 -5.39 -6.03 -29.13
CA LYS A 213 -4.59 -6.85 -30.08
C LYS A 213 -3.09 -6.55 -30.02
N THR A 214 -2.61 -5.80 -29.03
CA THR A 214 -1.15 -5.61 -28.84
C THR A 214 -0.62 -6.75 -27.94
N PRO A 215 0.43 -7.48 -28.36
CA PRO A 215 0.91 -8.70 -27.70
C PRO A 215 1.46 -8.48 -26.28
#